data_AF-C1MIX9-F1
#
_entry.id   AF-C1MIX9-F1
#
_cell.length_a   1.000
_cell.length_b   1.000
_cell.length_c   1.000
_cell.angle_alpha   90.00
_cell.angle_beta   90.00
_cell.angle_gamma   90.00
#
_symmetry.space_group_name_H-M   'P 1'
#
loop_
_entity.id
_entity.type
_entity.pdbx_description
1 polymer ?
#
loop_
_entity_poly.entity_id
_entity_poly.type
_entity_poly.pdbx_seq_one_letter_code
_entity_poly.pdbx_strand_id
1 'polypeptide(L)'
;MEPPSRAHTALWLLFIVPYAAFSAHAILALSLKRGVFGLVQGALLACVALPFWRAICRRPTYAPLSALLSRYRAKTPSSNAGFADASDAGLEWTRAIEAAVETFADELSSFARANAKTSLMNASSSAADSNSAMRDDGTGTGTPASPASPTSPTADEHPTRALLRSGWGVVPILDECSRPNALAAARFPRTSRAIAAANGFDAKFSTLAGRDVDVPRVGECDGYHRAHVVVLAEGGHERGAVVGVEVGGQRRTLRRGDVVVANDHLESRWFRPEGEDVDAACVLSFDVMKRAFRHCRAGVEKHRREHREALVGSGDGEGGASGGGVGAAVKRVAAAFARGFVGNLG
;
A
#
# COMPACT_ATOMS: atom_id res chain seq x y z
N MET A 1 -8.92 14.04 -11.54
CA MET A 1 -7.50 14.40 -11.30
C MET A 1 -7.48 15.71 -10.54
N GLU A 2 -7.14 15.68 -9.26
CA GLU A 2 -6.87 16.91 -8.51
C GLU A 2 -5.58 17.58 -9.02
N PRO A 3 -5.53 18.91 -9.08
CA PRO A 3 -4.31 19.61 -9.47
C PRO A 3 -3.20 19.35 -8.43
N PRO A 4 -1.94 19.13 -8.87
CA PRO A 4 -0.84 18.93 -7.94
C PRO A 4 -0.69 20.14 -7.01
N SER A 5 -0.45 19.87 -5.72
CA SER A 5 -0.28 20.93 -4.73
C SER A 5 0.80 21.92 -5.15
N ARG A 6 0.62 23.21 -4.85
CA ARG A 6 1.59 24.27 -5.22
C ARG A 6 3.01 23.97 -4.72
N ALA A 7 3.12 23.30 -3.58
CA ALA A 7 4.39 22.81 -3.04
C ALA A 7 5.06 21.77 -3.95
N HIS A 8 4.29 20.81 -4.49
CA HIS A 8 4.79 19.81 -5.42
C HIS A 8 5.30 20.44 -6.73
N THR A 9 4.56 21.41 -7.29
CA THR A 9 4.96 22.14 -8.51
C THR A 9 6.25 22.94 -8.31
N ALA A 10 6.37 23.67 -7.19
CA ALA A 10 7.57 24.45 -6.89
C ALA A 10 8.82 23.55 -6.77
N LEU A 11 8.66 22.37 -6.18
CA LEU A 11 9.74 21.41 -6.02
C LEU A 11 10.17 20.75 -7.34
N TRP A 12 9.24 20.54 -8.28
CA TRP A 12 9.57 20.11 -9.64
C TRP A 12 10.30 21.19 -10.43
N LEU A 13 9.89 22.45 -10.32
CA LEU A 13 10.57 23.57 -10.98
C LEU A 13 12.01 23.73 -10.47
N LEU A 14 12.22 23.58 -9.15
CA LEU A 14 13.55 23.58 -8.55
C LEU A 14 14.44 22.42 -9.02
N PHE A 15 13.85 21.32 -9.51
CA PHE A 15 14.58 20.19 -10.08
C PHE A 15 14.86 20.35 -11.58
N ILE A 16 13.82 20.70 -12.36
CA ILE A 16 13.85 20.73 -13.82
C ILE A 16 14.67 21.90 -14.33
N VAL A 17 14.49 23.10 -13.75
CA VAL A 17 15.11 24.32 -14.27
C VAL A 17 16.64 24.24 -14.22
N PRO A 18 17.29 23.84 -13.11
CA PRO A 18 18.74 23.76 -13.09
C PRO A 18 19.30 22.63 -13.96
N TYR A 19 18.60 21.48 -14.05
CA TYR A 19 19.02 20.39 -14.91
C TYR A 19 18.89 20.74 -16.40
N ALA A 20 17.81 21.42 -16.78
CA ALA A 20 17.61 21.91 -18.14
C ALA A 20 18.67 22.95 -18.51
N ALA A 21 19.00 23.86 -17.59
CA ALA A 21 20.07 24.83 -17.77
C ALA A 21 21.45 24.15 -17.94
N PHE A 22 21.76 23.15 -17.11
CA PHE A 22 22.98 22.35 -17.24
C PHE A 22 23.02 21.62 -18.59
N SER A 23 21.94 20.95 -18.97
CA SER A 23 21.88 20.17 -20.21
C SER A 23 22.02 21.06 -21.44
N ALA A 24 21.32 22.20 -21.46
CA ALA A 24 21.42 23.19 -22.52
C ALA A 24 22.84 23.77 -22.61
N HIS A 25 23.46 24.10 -21.47
CA HIS A 25 24.82 24.61 -21.43
C HIS A 25 25.85 23.57 -21.91
N ALA A 26 25.74 22.32 -21.47
CA ALA A 26 26.62 21.23 -21.91
C ALA A 26 26.52 20.99 -23.41
N ILE A 27 25.29 20.92 -23.94
CA ILE A 27 25.04 20.77 -25.38
C ILE A 27 25.62 21.96 -26.16
N LEU A 28 25.33 23.19 -25.73
CA LEU A 28 25.81 24.40 -26.43
C LEU A 28 27.33 24.52 -26.40
N ALA A 29 27.94 24.38 -25.21
CA ALA A 29 29.39 24.53 -25.03
C ALA A 29 30.19 23.47 -25.80
N LEU A 30 29.71 22.22 -25.82
CA LEU A 30 30.36 21.15 -26.57
C LEU A 30 30.11 21.29 -28.07
N SER A 31 28.92 21.70 -28.50
CA SER A 31 28.62 21.96 -29.91
C SER A 31 29.48 23.08 -30.50
N LEU A 32 29.70 24.16 -29.75
CA LEU A 32 30.58 25.26 -30.18
C LEU A 32 32.05 24.81 -30.33
N LYS A 33 32.52 23.86 -29.49
CA LYS A 33 33.91 23.38 -29.53
C LYS A 33 34.15 22.27 -30.55
N ARG A 34 33.16 21.41 -30.81
CA ARG A 34 33.34 20.15 -31.57
C ARG A 34 32.32 19.96 -32.70
N GLY A 35 31.50 20.97 -33.00
CA GLY A 35 30.43 20.88 -33.98
C GLY A 35 29.42 19.77 -33.63
N VAL A 36 29.02 18.98 -34.62
CA VAL A 36 28.01 17.91 -34.49
C VAL A 36 28.41 16.84 -33.47
N PHE A 37 29.70 16.48 -33.40
CA PHE A 37 30.20 15.53 -32.40
C PHE A 37 30.05 16.06 -30.97
N GLY A 38 30.19 17.38 -30.80
CA GLY A 38 29.95 18.05 -29.53
C GLY A 38 28.50 18.01 -29.09
N LEU A 39 27.55 18.11 -30.02
CA LEU A 39 26.12 17.99 -29.74
C LEU A 39 25.79 16.59 -29.19
N VAL A 40 26.29 15.53 -29.84
CA VAL A 40 26.09 14.14 -29.39
C VAL A 40 26.71 13.91 -28.01
N GLN A 41 27.94 14.40 -27.78
CA GLN A 41 28.60 14.28 -26.49
C GLN A 41 27.88 15.06 -25.39
N GLY A 42 27.37 16.26 -25.67
CA GLY A 42 26.60 17.04 -24.72
C GLY A 42 25.26 16.39 -24.37
N ALA A 43 24.58 15.80 -25.35
CA ALA A 43 23.38 15.02 -25.11
C ALA A 43 23.66 13.78 -24.25
N LEU A 44 24.73 13.02 -24.56
CA LEU A 44 25.16 11.87 -23.77
C LEU A 44 25.53 12.27 -22.34
N LEU A 45 26.28 13.36 -22.16
CA LEU A 45 26.66 13.88 -20.85
C LEU A 45 25.42 14.29 -20.04
N ALA A 46 24.45 14.96 -20.66
CA ALA A 46 23.18 15.29 -20.01
C ALA A 46 22.45 14.01 -19.55
N CYS A 47 22.35 12.99 -20.42
CA CYS A 47 21.74 11.71 -20.09
C CYS A 47 22.47 10.97 -18.95
N VAL A 48 23.80 10.95 -18.96
CA VAL A 48 24.63 10.30 -17.94
C VAL A 48 24.62 11.09 -16.61
N ALA A 49 24.47 12.41 -16.64
CA ALA A 49 24.37 13.24 -15.43
C ALA A 49 23.00 13.14 -14.74
N LEU A 50 21.96 12.72 -15.47
CA LEU A 50 20.59 12.67 -14.95
C LEU A 50 20.44 11.77 -13.70
N PRO A 51 21.00 10.56 -13.62
CA PRO A 51 20.97 9.73 -12.41
C PRO A 51 21.67 10.40 -11.21
N PHE A 52 22.79 11.10 -11.43
CA PHE A 52 23.53 11.79 -10.36
C PHE A 52 22.77 13.02 -9.87
N TRP A 53 22.22 13.82 -10.78
CA TRP A 53 21.38 14.96 -10.44
C TRP A 53 20.14 14.52 -9.64
N ARG A 54 19.54 13.37 -10.01
CA ARG A 54 18.45 12.74 -9.26
C ARG A 54 18.85 12.33 -7.85
N ALA A 55 20.03 11.71 -7.68
CA ALA A 55 20.54 11.31 -6.38
C ALA A 55 20.75 12.52 -5.45
N ILE A 56 21.27 13.64 -5.99
CA ILE A 56 21.49 14.88 -5.25
C ILE A 56 20.15 15.52 -4.82
N CYS A 57 19.15 15.52 -5.71
CA CYS A 57 17.86 16.17 -5.44
C CYS A 57 16.87 15.31 -4.64
N ARG A 58 17.20 14.06 -4.26
CA ARG A 58 16.38 13.15 -3.43
C ARG A 58 14.89 13.11 -3.82
N ARG A 59 14.58 13.04 -5.13
CA ARG A 59 13.21 13.02 -5.66
C ARG A 59 12.82 11.62 -6.16
N PRO A 60 11.58 11.16 -5.93
CA PRO A 60 11.08 9.92 -6.51
C PRO A 60 10.89 10.07 -8.03
N THR A 61 10.84 8.91 -8.68
CA THR A 61 10.99 8.68 -10.12
C THR A 61 10.11 9.51 -11.07
N TYR A 62 10.78 10.03 -12.11
CA TYR A 62 10.35 10.72 -13.33
C TYR A 62 8.87 10.54 -13.79
N ALA A 63 8.03 11.54 -13.52
CA ALA A 63 6.66 11.67 -14.05
C ALA A 63 6.53 11.59 -15.60
N PRO A 64 7.51 12.06 -16.40
CA PRO A 64 7.45 11.90 -17.86
C PRO A 64 7.74 10.48 -18.34
N LEU A 65 8.53 9.69 -17.60
CA LEU A 65 8.85 8.31 -17.95
C LEU A 65 7.71 7.42 -17.49
N SER A 66 7.10 7.69 -16.34
CA SER A 66 5.83 7.04 -15.98
C SER A 66 4.73 7.37 -16.99
N ALA A 67 4.64 8.60 -17.50
CA ALA A 67 3.72 8.97 -18.58
C ALA A 67 4.05 8.30 -19.93
N LEU A 68 5.33 8.21 -20.31
CA LEU A 68 5.78 7.54 -21.53
C LEU A 68 5.62 6.02 -21.45
N LEU A 69 5.91 5.42 -20.30
CA LEU A 69 5.67 4.01 -20.01
C LEU A 69 4.16 3.73 -19.97
N SER A 70 3.36 4.60 -19.37
CA SER A 70 1.90 4.53 -19.40
C SER A 70 1.38 4.57 -20.84
N ARG A 71 1.87 5.50 -21.68
CA ARG A 71 1.52 5.56 -23.11
C ARG A 71 1.98 4.36 -23.93
N TYR A 72 3.20 3.87 -23.68
CA TYR A 72 3.75 2.68 -24.34
C TYR A 72 2.91 1.44 -23.99
N ARG A 73 2.51 1.32 -22.72
CA ARG A 73 1.67 0.24 -22.21
C ARG A 73 0.22 0.34 -22.67
N ALA A 74 -0.37 1.53 -22.72
CA ALA A 74 -1.70 1.70 -23.33
C ALA A 74 -1.77 1.17 -24.78
N LYS A 75 -0.62 1.14 -25.48
CA LYS A 75 -0.47 0.60 -26.83
C LYS A 75 -0.10 -0.89 -26.90
N THR A 76 0.23 -1.51 -25.77
CA THR A 76 0.57 -2.94 -25.72
C THR A 76 -0.67 -3.74 -25.29
N PRO A 77 -1.18 -4.67 -26.11
CA PRO A 77 -2.45 -5.35 -25.85
C PRO A 77 -2.51 -6.09 -24.51
N SER A 78 -1.38 -6.66 -24.07
CA SER A 78 -1.28 -7.44 -22.84
C SER A 78 -1.23 -6.60 -21.56
N SER A 79 -0.90 -5.32 -21.62
CA SER A 79 -0.88 -4.44 -20.42
C SER A 79 -2.21 -3.80 -20.07
N ASN A 80 -3.24 -3.97 -20.93
CA ASN A 80 -4.59 -3.48 -20.66
C ASN A 80 -5.52 -4.57 -20.07
N ALA A 81 -5.04 -5.81 -19.92
CA ALA A 81 -5.80 -6.83 -19.20
C ALA A 81 -5.88 -6.45 -17.71
N GLY A 82 -7.10 -6.50 -17.15
CA GLY A 82 -7.36 -6.23 -15.74
C GLY A 82 -6.83 -7.32 -14.82
N PHE A 83 -6.80 -8.55 -15.31
CA PHE A 83 -6.33 -9.71 -14.58
C PHE A 83 -5.26 -10.45 -15.37
N ALA A 84 -4.27 -10.98 -14.67
CA ALA A 84 -3.32 -11.93 -15.25
C ALA A 84 -4.00 -13.29 -15.44
N ASP A 85 -3.60 -14.01 -16.48
CA ASP A 85 -4.11 -15.36 -16.73
C ASP A 85 -3.35 -16.36 -15.85
N ALA A 86 -4.06 -17.32 -15.25
CA ALA A 86 -3.44 -18.31 -14.37
C ALA A 86 -2.39 -19.18 -15.07
N SER A 87 -2.41 -19.22 -16.40
CA SER A 87 -1.41 -19.87 -17.26
C SER A 87 -0.13 -19.05 -17.46
N ASP A 88 -0.07 -17.80 -16.98
CA ASP A 88 1.11 -16.95 -17.13
C ASP A 88 2.30 -17.55 -16.37
N ALA A 89 3.40 -17.73 -17.10
CA ALA A 89 4.66 -18.21 -16.54
C ALA A 89 5.13 -17.29 -15.41
N GLY A 90 5.34 -17.83 -14.21
CA GLY A 90 5.67 -17.06 -13.00
C GLY A 90 4.55 -16.88 -11.99
N LEU A 91 3.35 -17.43 -12.24
CA LEU A 91 2.24 -17.49 -11.28
C LEU A 91 2.11 -18.86 -10.59
N GLU A 92 3.14 -19.71 -10.62
CA GLU A 92 3.08 -21.06 -10.03
C GLU A 92 2.85 -21.04 -8.50
N TRP A 93 3.20 -19.94 -7.85
CA TRP A 93 3.00 -19.70 -6.43
C TRP A 93 1.52 -19.57 -6.03
N THR A 94 0.61 -19.26 -6.97
CA THR A 94 -0.83 -19.09 -6.69
C THR A 94 -1.43 -20.35 -6.07
N ARG A 95 -1.10 -21.53 -6.60
CA ARG A 95 -1.55 -22.83 -6.06
C ARG A 95 -1.08 -23.08 -4.63
N ALA A 96 0.14 -22.65 -4.29
CA ALA A 96 0.65 -22.79 -2.93
C ALA A 96 -0.07 -21.86 -1.95
N ILE A 97 -0.50 -20.68 -2.42
CA ILE A 97 -1.30 -19.74 -1.66
C ILE A 97 -2.73 -20.25 -1.49
N GLU A 98 -3.37 -20.77 -2.55
CA GLU A 98 -4.68 -21.44 -2.50
C GLU A 98 -4.70 -22.56 -1.46
N ALA A 99 -3.68 -23.42 -1.46
CA ALA A 99 -3.55 -24.51 -0.50
C ALA A 99 -3.35 -24.03 0.95
N ALA A 100 -2.89 -22.79 1.15
CA ALA A 100 -2.63 -22.22 2.46
C ALA A 100 -3.80 -21.37 3.02
N VAL A 101 -4.88 -21.15 2.25
CA VAL A 101 -5.99 -20.26 2.64
C VAL A 101 -6.63 -20.67 3.96
N GLU A 102 -6.82 -21.96 4.21
CA GLU A 102 -7.38 -22.45 5.47
C GLU A 102 -6.50 -22.07 6.67
N THR A 103 -5.17 -22.12 6.50
CA THR A 103 -4.24 -21.67 7.53
C THR A 103 -4.34 -20.17 7.78
N PHE A 104 -4.55 -19.37 6.74
CA PHE A 104 -4.75 -17.92 6.88
C PHE A 104 -6.05 -17.61 7.60
N ALA A 105 -7.12 -18.33 7.26
CA ALA A 105 -8.43 -18.21 7.90
C ALA A 105 -8.38 -18.57 9.39
N ASP A 106 -7.64 -19.61 9.76
CA ASP A 106 -7.43 -20.00 11.14
C ASP A 106 -6.68 -18.93 11.95
N GLU A 107 -5.57 -18.41 11.43
CA GLU A 107 -4.80 -17.34 12.08
C GLU A 107 -5.64 -16.07 12.24
N LEU A 108 -6.38 -15.68 11.21
CA LEU A 108 -7.25 -14.52 11.21
C LEU A 108 -8.43 -14.67 12.17
N SER A 109 -9.06 -15.83 12.21
CA SER A 109 -10.17 -16.12 13.14
C SER A 109 -9.69 -16.18 14.59
N SER A 110 -8.49 -16.72 14.84
CA SER A 110 -7.86 -16.69 16.17
C SER A 110 -7.56 -15.26 16.60
N PHE A 111 -7.02 -14.43 15.70
CA PHE A 111 -6.77 -13.02 15.93
C PHE A 111 -8.07 -12.24 16.22
N ALA A 112 -9.11 -12.45 15.42
CA ALA A 112 -10.40 -11.81 15.61
C ALA A 112 -10.99 -12.12 16.99
N ARG A 113 -10.98 -13.40 17.39
CA ARG A 113 -11.47 -13.83 18.71
C ARG A 113 -10.67 -13.23 19.86
N ALA A 114 -9.35 -13.13 19.72
CA ALA A 114 -8.50 -12.53 20.75
C ALA A 114 -8.81 -11.04 20.96
N ASN A 115 -9.06 -10.29 19.89
CA ASN A 115 -9.31 -8.84 19.97
C ASN A 115 -10.77 -8.50 20.28
N ALA A 116 -11.73 -9.36 19.90
CA ALA A 116 -13.13 -9.21 20.30
C ALA A 116 -13.31 -9.26 21.82
N LYS A 117 -12.55 -10.11 22.52
CA LYS A 117 -12.57 -10.22 23.99
C LYS A 117 -12.05 -8.96 24.68
N THR A 118 -11.00 -8.35 24.14
CA THR A 118 -10.42 -7.10 24.69
C THR A 118 -11.36 -5.91 24.54
N SER A 119 -12.09 -5.83 23.43
CA SER A 119 -13.09 -4.78 23.20
C SER A 119 -14.26 -4.87 24.20
N LEU A 120 -14.75 -6.07 24.50
CA LEU A 120 -15.81 -6.28 25.49
C LEU A 120 -15.35 -5.94 26.92
N MET A 121 -14.13 -6.35 27.32
CA MET A 121 -13.60 -6.05 28.66
C MET A 121 -13.47 -4.54 28.89
N ASN A 122 -13.00 -3.78 27.89
CA ASN A 122 -12.88 -2.33 27.98
C ASN A 122 -14.25 -1.61 27.99
N ALA A 123 -15.26 -2.16 27.30
CA ALA A 123 -16.62 -1.62 27.33
C ALA A 123 -17.29 -1.87 28.69
N SER A 124 -17.08 -3.04 29.30
CA SER A 124 -17.59 -3.36 30.64
C SER A 124 -16.91 -2.59 31.77
N SER A 125 -15.61 -2.25 31.64
CA SER A 125 -14.94 -1.36 32.60
C SER A 125 -15.41 0.09 32.48
N SER A 126 -15.71 0.57 31.27
CA SER A 126 -16.31 1.89 31.04
C SER A 126 -17.74 2.00 31.58
N ALA A 127 -18.53 0.93 31.51
CA ALA A 127 -19.88 0.90 32.08
C ALA A 127 -19.87 0.81 33.62
N ALA A 128 -18.86 0.17 34.21
CA ALA A 128 -18.69 0.08 35.67
C ALA A 128 -18.34 1.44 36.31
N ASP A 129 -17.55 2.27 35.63
CA ASP A 129 -17.22 3.64 36.10
C ASP A 129 -18.38 4.63 35.93
N SER A 130 -19.39 4.29 35.12
CA SER A 130 -20.56 5.15 34.88
C SER A 130 -21.67 4.98 35.94
N ASN A 131 -21.61 3.95 36.78
CA ASN A 131 -22.63 3.64 37.79
C ASN A 131 -22.30 4.16 39.21
N SER A 132 -21.25 4.97 39.37
CA SER A 132 -20.89 5.58 40.68
C SER A 132 -21.56 6.95 40.94
N ALA A 133 -22.46 7.42 40.08
CA ALA A 133 -23.05 8.75 40.19
C ALA A 133 -24.59 8.75 40.08
N MET A 134 -25.28 7.97 40.91
CA MET A 134 -26.62 8.30 41.42
C MET A 134 -27.05 7.24 42.45
N ARG A 135 -26.82 7.54 43.73
CA ARG A 135 -27.56 6.95 44.84
C ARG A 135 -28.27 8.09 45.54
N ASP A 136 -29.54 8.29 45.22
CA ASP A 136 -30.50 8.74 46.22
C ASP A 136 -31.93 8.34 45.83
N ASP A 137 -32.68 7.99 46.88
CA ASP A 137 -34.12 7.79 47.02
C ASP A 137 -34.90 6.67 46.31
N GLY A 138 -35.69 5.97 47.13
CA GLY A 138 -37.05 5.58 46.72
C GLY A 138 -37.42 4.10 46.85
N THR A 139 -38.01 3.77 48.00
CA THR A 139 -38.88 2.61 48.27
C THR A 139 -39.75 2.14 47.09
N GLY A 140 -39.69 0.83 46.79
CA GLY A 140 -40.62 0.18 45.87
C GLY A 140 -40.50 -1.35 45.90
N THR A 141 -41.39 -1.99 46.64
CA THR A 141 -41.63 -3.44 46.65
C THR A 141 -41.99 -3.96 45.25
N GLY A 142 -41.16 -4.85 44.71
CA GLY A 142 -41.42 -5.52 43.43
C GLY A 142 -40.60 -6.82 43.32
N THR A 143 -41.32 -7.91 43.12
CA THR A 143 -40.95 -9.32 42.94
C THR A 143 -39.59 -9.55 42.25
N PRO A 144 -38.73 -10.49 42.72
CA PRO A 144 -37.50 -10.82 42.02
C PRO A 144 -37.83 -11.61 40.75
N ALA A 145 -37.96 -10.92 39.62
CA ALA A 145 -37.75 -11.54 38.33
C ALA A 145 -36.29 -12.01 38.29
N SER A 146 -36.10 -13.33 38.12
CA SER A 146 -34.78 -13.90 37.88
C SER A 146 -34.06 -13.06 36.83
N PRO A 147 -32.81 -12.61 37.07
CA PRO A 147 -32.03 -12.01 36.01
C PRO A 147 -31.89 -13.09 34.95
N ALA A 148 -32.52 -12.87 33.78
CA ALA A 148 -32.16 -13.59 32.59
C ALA A 148 -30.64 -13.51 32.52
N SER A 149 -29.98 -14.66 32.71
CA SER A 149 -28.54 -14.73 32.57
C SER A 149 -28.23 -14.08 31.21
N PRO A 150 -27.32 -13.09 31.14
CA PRO A 150 -26.93 -12.54 29.87
C PRO A 150 -26.42 -13.73 29.07
N THR A 151 -27.23 -14.14 28.09
CA THR A 151 -26.87 -15.17 27.13
C THR A 151 -25.59 -14.64 26.53
N SER A 152 -24.50 -15.30 26.87
CA SER A 152 -23.16 -14.92 26.46
C SER A 152 -23.23 -14.74 24.95
N PRO A 153 -22.87 -13.58 24.37
CA PRO A 153 -22.88 -13.45 22.93
C PRO A 153 -21.96 -14.55 22.40
N THR A 154 -22.51 -15.43 21.57
CA THR A 154 -21.81 -16.49 20.85
C THR A 154 -20.68 -15.82 20.09
N ALA A 155 -19.48 -15.83 20.68
CA ALA A 155 -18.30 -15.11 20.20
C ALA A 155 -17.70 -15.74 18.93
N ASP A 156 -18.45 -16.62 18.25
CA ASP A 156 -17.91 -17.54 17.25
C ASP A 156 -18.48 -17.39 15.83
N GLU A 157 -19.64 -16.77 15.58
CA GLU A 157 -20.25 -16.96 14.24
C GLU A 157 -19.70 -16.06 13.13
N HIS A 158 -19.01 -14.96 13.45
CA HIS A 158 -18.66 -13.94 12.44
C HIS A 158 -17.32 -13.22 12.71
N PRO A 159 -16.16 -13.88 12.48
CA PRO A 159 -14.82 -13.29 12.67
C PRO A 159 -14.60 -11.97 11.91
N THR A 160 -15.17 -11.82 10.72
CA THR A 160 -15.03 -10.64 9.87
C THR A 160 -15.77 -9.44 10.48
N ARG A 161 -17.00 -9.65 10.97
CA ARG A 161 -17.73 -8.63 11.73
C ARG A 161 -17.04 -8.27 13.04
N ALA A 162 -16.44 -9.25 13.73
CA ALA A 162 -15.69 -9.00 14.95
C ALA A 162 -14.50 -8.05 14.71
N LEU A 163 -13.74 -8.27 13.63
CA LEU A 163 -12.64 -7.38 13.23
C LEU A 163 -13.13 -5.94 13.00
N LEU A 164 -14.21 -5.76 12.24
CA LEU A 164 -14.79 -4.45 11.97
C LEU A 164 -15.23 -3.74 13.24
N ARG A 165 -15.95 -4.43 14.13
CA ARG A 165 -16.38 -3.86 15.42
C ARG A 165 -15.21 -3.45 16.30
N SER A 166 -14.11 -4.19 16.24
CA SER A 166 -12.88 -3.88 16.96
C SER A 166 -11.99 -2.85 16.24
N GLY A 167 -12.46 -2.22 15.17
CA GLY A 167 -11.74 -1.17 14.44
C GLY A 167 -10.64 -1.69 13.50
N TRP A 168 -10.52 -3.00 13.31
CA TRP A 168 -9.52 -3.62 12.44
C TRP A 168 -10.01 -3.72 10.99
N GLY A 169 -10.16 -2.56 10.34
CA GLY A 169 -10.49 -2.49 8.91
C GLY A 169 -9.35 -2.97 8.00
N VAL A 170 -8.10 -2.73 8.42
CA VAL A 170 -6.90 -3.20 7.72
C VAL A 170 -5.90 -3.75 8.75
N VAL A 171 -5.37 -4.95 8.49
CA VAL A 171 -4.33 -5.57 9.33
C VAL A 171 -3.07 -5.77 8.46
N PRO A 172 -2.02 -4.94 8.63
CA PRO A 172 -0.78 -5.11 7.89
C PRO A 172 -0.04 -6.38 8.36
N ILE A 173 0.39 -7.20 7.41
CA ILE A 173 1.11 -8.46 7.63
C ILE A 173 2.58 -8.29 7.29
N LEU A 174 2.90 -7.93 6.05
CA LEU A 174 4.26 -7.65 5.60
C LEU A 174 4.36 -6.21 5.12
N ASP A 175 5.48 -5.56 5.39
CA ASP A 175 5.79 -4.29 4.76
C ASP A 175 6.31 -4.48 3.32
N GLU A 176 6.56 -3.36 2.65
CA GLU A 176 7.11 -3.33 1.29
C GLU A 176 8.49 -4.00 1.13
N CYS A 177 9.18 -4.32 2.24
CA CYS A 177 10.46 -5.03 2.28
C CYS A 177 10.28 -6.51 2.68
N SER A 178 9.05 -7.03 2.61
CA SER A 178 8.69 -8.40 3.00
C SER A 178 8.94 -8.71 4.48
N ARG A 179 8.99 -7.70 5.36
CA ARG A 179 9.22 -7.89 6.80
C ARG A 179 7.89 -7.86 7.55
N PRO A 180 7.62 -8.85 8.42
CA PRO A 180 6.47 -8.79 9.28
C PRO A 180 6.66 -7.71 10.37
N ASN A 181 5.59 -6.97 10.68
CA ASN A 181 5.57 -6.14 11.88
C ASN A 181 5.47 -7.03 13.14
N ALA A 182 5.67 -6.46 14.33
CA ALA A 182 5.68 -7.22 15.59
C ALA A 182 4.37 -7.99 15.84
N LEU A 183 3.23 -7.38 15.48
CA LEU A 183 1.91 -8.01 15.60
C LEU A 183 1.78 -9.20 14.65
N ALA A 184 2.17 -9.02 13.38
CA ALA A 184 2.14 -10.03 12.34
C ALA A 184 3.07 -11.20 12.65
N ALA A 185 4.27 -10.92 13.15
CA ALA A 185 5.21 -11.94 13.59
C ALA A 185 4.64 -12.82 14.72
N ALA A 186 3.86 -12.23 15.63
CA ALA A 186 3.27 -12.94 16.75
C ALA A 186 1.96 -13.68 16.41
N ARG A 187 1.12 -13.10 15.52
CA ARG A 187 -0.26 -13.57 15.28
C ARG A 187 -0.47 -14.24 13.93
N PHE A 188 0.40 -13.97 12.97
CA PHE A 188 0.30 -14.44 11.58
C PHE A 188 1.61 -15.06 11.05
N PRO A 189 2.31 -15.93 11.82
CA PRO A 189 3.60 -16.46 11.41
C PRO A 189 3.52 -17.36 10.17
N ARG A 190 2.44 -18.14 10.00
CA ARG A 190 2.29 -19.04 8.85
C ARG A 190 1.87 -18.26 7.61
N THR A 191 0.96 -17.29 7.77
CA THR A 191 0.59 -16.36 6.70
C THR A 191 1.82 -15.61 6.17
N SER A 192 2.60 -15.00 7.07
CA SER A 192 3.82 -14.27 6.72
C SER A 192 4.82 -15.14 5.96
N ARG A 193 5.02 -16.40 6.40
CA ARG A 193 5.93 -17.35 5.77
C ARG A 193 5.46 -17.77 4.37
N ALA A 194 4.17 -18.05 4.20
CA ALA A 194 3.62 -18.46 2.90
C ALA A 194 3.75 -17.35 1.86
N ILE A 195 3.45 -16.10 2.24
CA ILE A 195 3.59 -14.94 1.36
C ILE A 195 5.07 -14.70 1.03
N ALA A 196 5.96 -14.76 2.02
CA ALA A 196 7.40 -14.62 1.79
C ALA A 196 7.94 -15.70 0.84
N ALA A 197 7.46 -16.95 0.94
CA ALA A 197 7.82 -18.03 0.03
C ALA A 197 7.36 -17.78 -1.42
N ALA A 198 6.22 -17.10 -1.60
CA ALA A 198 5.76 -16.59 -2.90
C ALA A 198 6.56 -15.37 -3.40
N ASN A 199 7.59 -14.90 -2.67
CA ASN A 199 8.27 -13.63 -2.88
C ASN A 199 7.35 -12.41 -2.79
N GLY A 200 6.29 -12.52 -1.98
CA GLY A 200 5.33 -11.45 -1.74
C GLY A 200 5.82 -10.41 -0.73
N PHE A 201 5.32 -9.19 -0.87
CA PHE A 201 5.56 -8.04 0.00
C PHE A 201 4.30 -7.16 0.09
N ASP A 202 4.34 -6.12 0.94
CA ASP A 202 3.20 -5.21 1.18
C ASP A 202 1.87 -5.95 1.44
N ALA A 203 1.95 -6.99 2.28
CA ALA A 203 0.83 -7.87 2.54
C ALA A 203 -0.07 -7.30 3.62
N LYS A 204 -1.39 -7.35 3.43
CA LYS A 204 -2.39 -6.91 4.40
C LYS A 204 -3.72 -7.65 4.25
N PHE A 205 -4.39 -7.88 5.38
CA PHE A 205 -5.81 -8.20 5.37
C PHE A 205 -6.60 -6.90 5.29
N SER A 206 -7.63 -6.87 4.46
CA SER A 206 -8.59 -5.77 4.37
C SER A 206 -9.99 -6.32 4.56
N THR A 207 -10.73 -5.71 5.47
CA THR A 207 -12.09 -6.11 5.78
C THR A 207 -13.07 -5.25 4.98
N LEU A 208 -13.91 -5.90 4.20
CA LEU A 208 -14.93 -5.30 3.34
C LEU A 208 -16.28 -5.39 4.06
N ALA A 209 -16.95 -4.26 4.27
CA ALA A 209 -18.26 -4.19 4.90
C ALA A 209 -19.13 -3.08 4.28
N GLY A 210 -20.46 -3.26 4.31
CA GLY A 210 -21.42 -2.24 3.89
C GLY A 210 -21.81 -2.29 2.40
N ARG A 211 -22.60 -1.30 1.95
CA ARG A 211 -23.01 -1.14 0.54
C ARG A 211 -21.99 -0.38 -0.31
N ASP A 212 -21.09 0.35 0.32
CA ASP A 212 -20.06 1.17 -0.34
C ASP A 212 -18.76 0.39 -0.47
N VAL A 213 -18.80 -0.45 -1.47
CA VAL A 213 -17.72 -0.85 -2.34
C VAL A 213 -16.64 0.25 -2.50
N ASP A 214 -15.39 -0.10 -2.16
CA ASP A 214 -14.17 0.72 -2.02
C ASP A 214 -13.99 1.89 -3.03
N VAL A 215 -13.22 2.90 -2.61
CA VAL A 215 -12.76 4.01 -3.47
C VAL A 215 -11.86 3.43 -4.56
N PRO A 216 -12.04 3.81 -5.84
CA PRO A 216 -11.20 3.28 -6.91
C PRO A 216 -9.72 3.58 -6.68
N ARG A 217 -8.86 2.55 -6.84
CA ARG A 217 -7.42 2.67 -6.59
C ARG A 217 -6.62 2.37 -7.85
N VAL A 218 -5.56 3.15 -8.04
CA VAL A 218 -4.55 2.93 -9.07
C VAL A 218 -3.21 2.78 -8.36
N GLY A 219 -2.56 1.65 -8.59
CA GLY A 219 -1.23 1.30 -8.11
C GLY A 219 -0.12 2.13 -8.73
N GLU A 220 1.00 2.22 -8.02
CA GLU A 220 2.09 3.13 -8.37
C GLU A 220 3.07 2.57 -9.42
N CYS A 221 3.21 1.23 -9.55
CA CYS A 221 4.21 0.64 -10.45
C CYS A 221 3.91 -0.77 -11.00
N ASP A 222 4.15 -0.98 -12.30
CA ASP A 222 3.86 -2.22 -13.08
C ASP A 222 4.94 -3.30 -12.90
N GLY A 223 5.85 -3.05 -11.96
CA GLY A 223 6.92 -3.96 -11.59
C GLY A 223 6.42 -5.19 -10.84
N TYR A 224 5.19 -5.16 -10.32
CA TYR A 224 4.61 -6.24 -9.54
C TYR A 224 3.18 -6.56 -9.96
N HIS A 225 2.79 -7.78 -9.65
CA HIS A 225 1.41 -8.24 -9.66
C HIS A 225 0.81 -8.01 -8.28
N ARG A 226 -0.46 -7.57 -8.20
CA ARG A 226 -1.19 -7.55 -6.94
C ARG A 226 -2.06 -8.79 -6.86
N ALA A 227 -1.80 -9.62 -5.86
CA ALA A 227 -2.60 -10.79 -5.55
C ALA A 227 -3.71 -10.39 -4.57
N HIS A 228 -4.92 -10.88 -4.80
CA HIS A 228 -6.00 -10.82 -3.84
C HIS A 228 -6.53 -12.22 -3.58
N VAL A 229 -6.73 -12.54 -2.31
CA VAL A 229 -7.20 -13.84 -1.84
C VAL A 229 -8.34 -13.63 -0.88
N VAL A 230 -9.50 -14.22 -1.16
CA VAL A 230 -10.62 -14.16 -0.23
C VAL A 230 -10.37 -15.20 0.87
N VAL A 231 -10.15 -14.73 2.09
CA VAL A 231 -9.79 -15.60 3.21
C VAL A 231 -11.01 -15.93 4.06
N LEU A 232 -11.88 -14.95 4.28
CA LEU A 232 -13.17 -15.14 4.95
C LEU A 232 -14.24 -14.40 4.14
N ALA A 233 -15.43 -14.99 4.03
CA ALA A 233 -16.59 -14.36 3.45
C ALA A 233 -17.83 -14.82 4.22
N GLU A 234 -18.59 -13.87 4.75
CA GLU A 234 -19.76 -14.10 5.60
C GLU A 234 -21.01 -13.60 4.87
N GLY A 235 -22.01 -14.46 4.73
CA GLY A 235 -23.21 -14.17 3.95
C GLY A 235 -24.22 -15.34 3.89
N GLY A 236 -25.47 -15.02 3.58
CA GLY A 236 -26.67 -15.79 3.91
C GLY A 236 -27.11 -16.93 2.97
N HIS A 237 -26.23 -17.56 2.19
CA HIS A 237 -26.63 -18.67 1.31
C HIS A 237 -25.73 -19.91 1.40
N GLU A 238 -26.34 -21.08 1.21
CA GLU A 238 -25.73 -22.43 1.22
C GLU A 238 -24.58 -22.60 0.19
N ARG A 239 -24.43 -21.66 -0.76
CA ARG A 239 -23.39 -21.68 -1.80
C ARG A 239 -22.11 -20.89 -1.45
N GLY A 240 -22.06 -20.29 -0.26
CA GLY A 240 -20.91 -19.52 0.23
C GLY A 240 -20.90 -18.09 -0.31
N ALA A 241 -20.54 -17.14 0.55
CA ALA A 241 -20.49 -15.72 0.22
C ALA A 241 -19.46 -15.39 -0.88
N VAL A 242 -19.86 -14.54 -1.84
CA VAL A 242 -19.09 -14.16 -3.02
C VAL A 242 -18.81 -12.66 -3.03
N VAL A 243 -17.55 -12.26 -3.22
CA VAL A 243 -17.17 -10.85 -3.42
C VAL A 243 -16.73 -10.61 -4.85
N GLY A 244 -17.01 -9.42 -5.38
CA GLY A 244 -16.59 -9.01 -6.70
C GLY A 244 -15.36 -8.12 -6.65
N VAL A 245 -14.50 -8.20 -7.68
CA VAL A 245 -13.47 -7.20 -7.95
C VAL A 245 -13.52 -6.81 -9.43
N GLU A 246 -13.46 -5.50 -9.68
CA GLU A 246 -13.37 -4.95 -11.03
C GLU A 246 -12.01 -4.29 -11.21
N VAL A 247 -11.31 -4.60 -12.31
CA VAL A 247 -10.00 -4.03 -12.63
C VAL A 247 -9.99 -3.65 -14.11
N GLY A 248 -9.78 -2.37 -14.42
CA GLY A 248 -9.74 -1.88 -15.81
C GLY A 248 -11.01 -2.20 -16.61
N GLY A 249 -12.18 -2.22 -15.95
CA GLY A 249 -13.47 -2.56 -16.56
C GLY A 249 -13.76 -4.06 -16.68
N GLN A 250 -12.82 -4.93 -16.32
CA GLN A 250 -13.06 -6.38 -16.25
C GLN A 250 -13.54 -6.75 -14.85
N ARG A 251 -14.61 -7.55 -14.74
CA ARG A 251 -15.18 -8.00 -13.46
C ARG A 251 -14.88 -9.47 -13.21
N ARG A 252 -14.54 -9.82 -11.96
CA ARG A 252 -14.46 -11.19 -11.47
C ARG A 252 -15.16 -11.33 -10.13
N THR A 253 -15.86 -12.44 -9.94
CA THR A 253 -16.44 -12.85 -8.67
C THR A 253 -15.54 -13.88 -8.03
N LEU A 254 -15.33 -13.76 -6.72
CA LEU A 254 -14.38 -14.54 -5.94
C LEU A 254 -15.10 -15.14 -4.73
N ARG A 255 -14.84 -16.42 -4.50
CA ARG A 255 -15.21 -17.18 -3.30
C ARG A 255 -14.01 -17.31 -2.37
N ARG A 256 -14.28 -17.72 -1.13
CA ARG A 256 -13.21 -18.14 -0.21
C ARG A 256 -12.32 -19.16 -0.91
N GLY A 257 -11.01 -18.93 -0.83
CA GLY A 257 -10.00 -19.78 -1.49
C GLY A 257 -9.53 -19.24 -2.83
N ASP A 258 -10.34 -18.44 -3.53
CA ASP A 258 -9.97 -17.94 -4.85
C ASP A 258 -8.81 -16.94 -4.75
N VAL A 259 -7.80 -17.16 -5.58
CA VAL A 259 -6.69 -16.24 -5.79
C VAL A 259 -6.87 -15.55 -7.14
N VAL A 260 -6.92 -14.23 -7.13
CA VAL A 260 -6.88 -13.43 -8.36
C VAL A 260 -5.64 -12.56 -8.39
N VAL A 261 -5.04 -12.47 -9.56
CA VAL A 261 -3.88 -11.62 -9.81
C VAL A 261 -4.34 -10.42 -10.63
N ALA A 262 -4.49 -9.29 -9.94
CA ALA A 262 -4.93 -8.03 -10.53
C ALA A 262 -3.74 -7.23 -11.08
N ASN A 263 -4.00 -6.58 -12.21
CA ASN A 263 -3.14 -5.55 -12.73
C ASN A 263 -3.45 -4.23 -12.03
N ASP A 264 -2.76 -3.98 -10.92
CA ASP A 264 -2.97 -2.81 -10.08
C ASP A 264 -2.64 -1.48 -10.79
N HIS A 265 -2.07 -1.49 -12.01
CA HIS A 265 -1.91 -0.28 -12.85
C HIS A 265 -3.21 0.30 -13.33
N LEU A 266 -4.24 -0.53 -13.36
CA LEU A 266 -5.55 -0.16 -13.79
C LEU A 266 -6.39 0.12 -12.55
N GLU A 267 -7.35 1.02 -12.73
CA GLU A 267 -8.31 1.34 -11.69
C GLU A 267 -9.01 0.06 -11.22
N SER A 268 -8.91 -0.21 -9.91
CA SER A 268 -9.50 -1.37 -9.27
C SER A 268 -10.53 -0.95 -8.23
N ARG A 269 -11.61 -1.73 -8.12
CA ARG A 269 -12.62 -1.56 -7.09
C ARG A 269 -13.17 -2.90 -6.59
N TRP A 270 -13.49 -2.90 -5.30
CA TRP A 270 -14.58 -3.65 -4.67
C TRP A 270 -15.78 -3.92 -5.62
N PHE A 271 -16.61 -4.96 -5.46
CA PHE A 271 -18.07 -4.84 -5.63
C PHE A 271 -18.81 -5.99 -4.92
N ARG A 272 -20.11 -5.82 -4.68
CA ARG A 272 -21.00 -6.93 -4.26
C ARG A 272 -21.73 -7.44 -5.50
N PRO A 273 -21.67 -8.75 -5.82
CA PRO A 273 -22.45 -9.31 -6.92
C PRO A 273 -23.95 -9.13 -6.66
N GLU A 274 -24.73 -8.86 -7.73
CA GLU A 274 -26.18 -8.73 -7.60
C GLU A 274 -26.80 -10.06 -7.16
N GLY A 275 -27.71 -10.01 -6.18
CA GLY A 275 -28.40 -11.20 -5.65
C GLY A 275 -27.65 -11.99 -4.58
N GLU A 276 -26.45 -11.55 -4.17
CA GLU A 276 -25.67 -12.20 -3.10
C GLU A 276 -25.71 -11.37 -1.81
N ASP A 277 -26.23 -11.94 -0.72
CA ASP A 277 -26.18 -11.33 0.61
C ASP A 277 -24.83 -11.62 1.28
N VAL A 278 -23.81 -10.85 0.90
CA VAL A 278 -22.52 -10.83 1.62
C VAL A 278 -22.53 -9.70 2.63
N ASP A 279 -22.52 -10.07 3.91
CA ASP A 279 -22.50 -9.15 5.03
C ASP A 279 -21.12 -8.51 5.22
N ALA A 280 -20.07 -9.35 5.17
CA ALA A 280 -18.70 -8.92 5.30
C ALA A 280 -17.75 -9.93 4.66
N ALA A 281 -16.60 -9.46 4.19
CA ALA A 281 -15.53 -10.35 3.73
C ALA A 281 -14.16 -9.83 4.17
N CYS A 282 -13.19 -10.74 4.32
CA CYS A 282 -11.80 -10.40 4.55
C CYS A 282 -10.94 -10.89 3.40
N VAL A 283 -10.21 -9.95 2.80
CA VAL A 283 -9.34 -10.21 1.65
C VAL A 283 -7.89 -10.00 2.07
N LEU A 284 -7.06 -11.00 1.83
CA LEU A 284 -5.61 -10.87 1.89
C LEU A 284 -5.10 -10.32 0.55
N SER A 285 -4.43 -9.18 0.59
CA SER A 285 -3.78 -8.58 -0.57
C SER A 285 -2.28 -8.52 -0.37
N PHE A 286 -1.48 -8.83 -1.39
CA PHE A 286 -0.03 -8.70 -1.37
C PHE A 286 0.54 -8.54 -2.78
N ASP A 287 1.71 -7.92 -2.88
CA ASP A 287 2.36 -7.66 -4.15
C ASP A 287 3.47 -8.69 -4.40
N VAL A 288 3.58 -9.19 -5.64
CA VAL A 288 4.62 -10.12 -6.08
C VAL A 288 5.35 -9.53 -7.28
N MET A 289 6.68 -9.40 -7.19
CA MET A 289 7.48 -8.85 -8.28
C MET A 289 7.35 -9.72 -9.54
N LYS A 290 7.02 -9.10 -10.70
CA LYS A 290 6.96 -9.86 -11.96
C LYS A 290 8.32 -10.45 -12.25
N ARG A 291 8.35 -11.63 -12.88
CA ARG A 291 9.60 -12.37 -13.16
C ARG A 291 10.67 -11.51 -13.83
N ALA A 292 10.27 -10.68 -14.80
CA ALA A 292 11.16 -9.76 -15.51
C ALA A 292 11.86 -8.74 -14.61
N PHE A 293 11.27 -8.36 -13.47
CA PHE A 293 11.76 -7.31 -12.57
C PHE A 293 12.38 -7.85 -11.28
N ARG A 294 12.52 -9.18 -11.11
CA ARG A 294 13.13 -9.78 -9.90
C ARG A 294 14.53 -9.25 -9.61
N HIS A 295 15.33 -9.00 -10.65
CA HIS A 295 16.67 -8.44 -10.52
C HIS A 295 16.68 -7.00 -9.97
N CYS A 296 15.58 -6.26 -10.09
CA CYS A 296 15.42 -4.91 -9.54
C CYS A 296 15.00 -4.90 -8.07
N ARG A 297 14.60 -6.05 -7.50
CA ARG A 297 13.98 -6.13 -6.17
C ARG A 297 14.80 -5.45 -5.08
N ALA A 298 16.09 -5.77 -4.99
CA ALA A 298 16.98 -5.16 -4.00
C ALA A 298 17.08 -3.63 -4.15
N GLY A 299 17.03 -3.13 -5.38
CA GLY A 299 17.03 -1.68 -5.67
C GLY A 299 15.72 -1.01 -5.26
N VAL A 300 14.59 -1.66 -5.53
CA VAL A 300 13.24 -1.19 -5.13
C VAL A 300 13.11 -1.17 -3.61
N GLU A 301 13.51 -2.24 -2.93
CA GLU A 301 13.51 -2.35 -1.47
C GLU A 301 14.40 -1.27 -0.83
N LYS A 302 15.62 -1.08 -1.36
CA LYS A 302 16.52 -0.03 -0.90
C LYS A 302 15.90 1.36 -1.05
N HIS A 303 15.33 1.67 -2.22
CA HIS A 303 14.73 2.98 -2.50
C HIS A 303 13.53 3.26 -1.59
N ARG A 304 12.65 2.27 -1.39
CA ARG A 304 11.48 2.39 -0.51
C ARG A 304 11.86 2.57 0.95
N ARG A 305 12.87 1.83 1.42
CA ARG A 305 13.43 2.02 2.77
C ARG A 305 13.97 3.44 2.96
N GLU A 306 14.80 3.92 2.03
CA GLU A 306 15.33 5.29 2.07
C GLU A 306 14.21 6.35 2.05
N HIS A 307 13.15 6.11 1.29
CA HIS A 307 11.98 7.00 1.26
C HIS A 307 11.22 7.00 2.59
N ARG A 308 11.03 5.84 3.22
CA ARG A 308 10.39 5.72 4.55
C ARG A 308 11.23 6.40 5.63
N GLU A 309 12.54 6.16 5.64
CA GLU A 309 13.46 6.81 6.57
C GLU A 309 13.47 8.33 6.40
N ALA A 310 13.35 8.84 5.17
CA ALA A 310 13.24 10.27 4.91
C ALA A 310 11.93 10.88 5.41
N LEU A 311 10.82 10.14 5.37
CA LEU A 311 9.53 10.60 5.91
C LEU A 311 9.51 10.59 7.44
N VAL A 312 10.10 9.58 8.08
CA VAL A 312 10.19 9.49 9.55
C VAL A 312 11.21 10.49 10.11
N GLY A 313 12.37 10.63 9.46
CA GLY A 313 13.42 11.59 9.86
C GLY A 313 13.06 13.07 9.63
N SER A 314 11.90 13.36 9.02
CA SER A 314 11.35 14.71 8.92
C SER A 314 10.45 15.09 10.11
N GLY A 315 10.18 14.15 11.03
CA GLY A 315 9.22 14.34 12.14
C GLY A 315 9.82 14.81 13.46
N ASP A 316 11.12 14.62 13.69
CA ASP A 316 11.75 14.90 14.98
C ASP A 316 12.83 15.99 14.83
N GLY A 317 12.41 17.25 14.94
CA GLY A 317 13.32 18.39 14.85
C GLY A 317 12.65 19.74 15.07
N GLU A 318 12.55 20.12 16.34
CA GLU A 318 12.47 21.50 16.86
C GLU A 318 11.18 22.32 16.60
N GLY A 319 10.42 22.48 17.69
CA GLY A 319 9.76 23.76 17.96
C GLY A 319 10.84 24.85 18.12
N GLY A 320 10.77 25.87 17.27
CA GLY A 320 11.69 27.00 17.31
C GLY A 320 11.46 27.91 16.12
N ALA A 321 11.17 29.17 16.39
CA ALA A 321 10.71 30.14 15.42
C ALA A 321 11.71 30.43 14.26
N SER A 322 11.12 30.92 13.17
CA SER A 322 11.68 31.84 12.16
C SER A 322 11.86 31.28 10.74
N GLY A 323 11.32 32.02 9.78
CA GLY A 323 11.32 31.68 8.36
C GLY A 323 12.73 31.56 7.78
N GLY A 324 13.06 30.38 7.26
CA GLY A 324 14.32 30.13 6.54
C GLY A 324 14.24 29.02 5.49
N GLY A 325 13.03 28.64 5.06
CA GLY A 325 12.75 27.32 4.46
C GLY A 325 13.26 27.05 3.04
N VAL A 326 13.68 28.06 2.27
CA VAL A 326 14.15 27.83 0.88
C VAL A 326 15.59 28.28 0.67
N GLY A 327 15.98 29.42 1.25
CA GLY A 327 17.33 29.96 1.11
C GLY A 327 18.42 29.06 1.71
N ALA A 328 18.16 28.43 2.85
CA ALA A 328 19.14 27.56 3.51
C ALA A 328 19.33 26.21 2.79
N ALA A 329 18.29 25.71 2.12
CA ALA A 329 18.39 24.50 1.30
C ALA A 329 19.13 24.79 -0.02
N VAL A 330 18.80 25.91 -0.68
CA VAL A 330 19.48 26.36 -1.92
C VAL A 330 20.97 26.63 -1.66
N LYS A 331 21.33 27.31 -0.55
CA LYS A 331 22.74 27.54 -0.19
C LYS A 331 23.50 26.25 0.09
N ARG A 332 22.87 25.25 0.72
CA ARG A 332 23.50 23.93 0.99
C ARG A 332 23.75 23.13 -0.29
N VAL A 333 22.79 23.13 -1.23
CA VAL A 333 22.93 22.46 -2.53
C VAL A 333 23.97 23.16 -3.41
N ALA A 334 23.98 24.50 -3.44
CA ALA A 334 24.98 25.28 -4.16
C ALA A 334 26.41 25.06 -3.60
N ALA A 335 26.56 25.01 -2.28
CA ALA A 335 27.85 24.76 -1.62
C ALA A 335 28.36 23.32 -1.79
N ALA A 336 27.46 22.34 -1.94
CA ALA A 336 27.83 20.96 -2.27
C ALA A 336 28.24 20.82 -3.75
N PHE A 337 27.54 21.50 -4.65
CA PHE A 337 27.87 21.56 -6.07
C PHE A 337 29.22 22.24 -6.32
N ALA A 338 29.47 23.39 -5.68
CA ALA A 338 30.75 24.10 -5.79
C ALA A 338 31.93 23.25 -5.30
N ARG A 339 31.78 22.54 -4.18
CA ARG A 339 32.84 21.66 -3.63
C ARG A 339 33.11 20.42 -4.48
N GLY A 340 32.06 19.80 -5.04
CA GLY A 340 32.21 18.59 -5.87
C GLY A 340 32.75 18.88 -7.28
N PHE A 341 32.46 20.07 -7.82
CA PHE A 341 32.79 20.42 -9.21
C PHE A 341 34.08 21.23 -9.35
N VAL A 342 34.38 22.15 -8.42
CA VAL A 342 35.63 22.94 -8.47
C VAL A 342 36.82 22.12 -7.99
N GLY A 343 36.63 21.18 -7.07
CA GLY A 343 37.70 20.30 -6.57
C GLY A 343 38.14 19.18 -7.55
N ASN A 344 37.39 18.94 -8.63
CA ASN A 344 37.68 17.89 -9.62
C ASN A 344 38.01 18.45 -11.02
N LEU A 345 38.07 19.77 -11.18
CA LEU A 345 38.46 20.47 -12.42
C LEU A 345 39.68 21.38 -12.23
N GLY A 346 40.38 21.22 -11.11
CA GLY A 346 41.77 21.68 -10.90
C GLY A 346 42.69 20.48 -10.84
#